data_AF-A0A7V8ZB30-F1
#
_entry.id   AF-A0A7V8ZB30-F1
#
_cell.length_a   1.000
_cell.length_b   1.000
_cell.length_c   1.000
_cell.angle_alpha   90.00
_cell.angle_beta   90.00
_cell.angle_gamma   90.00
#
_symmetry.space_group_name_H-M   'P 1'
#
loop_
_entity.id
_entity.type
_entity.pdbx_description
1 polymer ?
#
loop_
_entity_poly.entity_id
_entity_poly.type
_entity_poly.pdbx_seq_one_letter_code
_entity_poly.pdbx_strand_id
1 'polypeptide(L)'
;AWIAVRGALDSAVPLLLSLVVLLWTAGFDMLYACQDYDFDVTVGLHSVPARVGVNRALWIARLLHACAFLVLVALYINVQLGALALLGVAATGALLVYQHSLVRANDLSRLNAAFFTTNAFVSVILLVTFGGASLYRL
;
A
#
# COMPACT_ATOMS: atom_id res chain seq x y z
N ALA A 1 -12.83 -6.33 12.48
CA ALA A 1 -14.19 -6.91 12.50
C ALA A 1 -14.17 -8.44 12.43
N TRP A 2 -13.58 -9.07 11.40
CA TRP A 2 -13.61 -10.54 11.21
C TRP A 2 -13.29 -11.36 12.47
N ILE A 3 -12.14 -11.12 13.11
CA ILE A 3 -11.69 -11.88 14.29
C ILE A 3 -12.70 -11.75 15.44
N ALA A 4 -13.23 -10.55 15.68
CA ALA A 4 -14.22 -10.31 16.72
C ALA A 4 -15.57 -10.97 16.43
N VAL A 5 -15.98 -11.02 15.15
CA VAL A 5 -17.24 -11.65 14.74
C VAL A 5 -17.14 -13.18 14.72
N ARG A 6 -16.01 -13.72 14.26
CA ARG A 6 -15.79 -15.18 14.12
C ARG A 6 -15.23 -15.84 15.38
N GLY A 7 -14.59 -15.07 16.26
CA GLY A 7 -13.94 -15.58 17.48
C GLY A 7 -12.75 -16.51 17.22
N ALA A 8 -12.22 -16.56 15.98
CA ALA A 8 -11.20 -17.52 15.56
C ALA A 8 -10.25 -16.96 14.50
N LEU A 9 -9.07 -17.58 14.41
CA LEU A 9 -8.06 -17.41 13.35
C LEU A 9 -7.90 -18.71 12.55
N ASP A 10 -9.02 -19.20 12.02
CA ASP A 10 -9.15 -20.43 11.22
C ASP A 10 -8.77 -20.24 9.74
N SER A 11 -8.54 -18.99 9.31
CA SER A 11 -8.19 -18.62 7.95
C SER A 11 -7.05 -17.61 7.91
N ALA A 12 -6.17 -17.75 6.91
CA ALA A 12 -5.12 -16.76 6.65
C ALA A 12 -5.66 -15.44 6.09
N VAL A 13 -6.88 -15.41 5.54
CA VAL A 13 -7.47 -14.26 4.86
C VAL A 13 -7.47 -12.96 5.69
N PRO A 14 -7.99 -12.92 6.94
CA PRO A 14 -7.95 -11.69 7.74
C PRO A 14 -6.52 -11.21 8.03
N LEU A 15 -5.57 -12.12 8.23
CA LEU A 15 -4.17 -11.78 8.49
C LEU A 15 -3.48 -11.24 7.23
N LEU A 16 -3.69 -11.88 6.08
CA LEU A 16 -3.17 -11.42 4.80
C LEU A 16 -3.74 -10.05 4.45
N LEU A 17 -5.05 -9.84 4.61
CA LEU A 17 -5.68 -8.54 4.37
C LEU A 17 -5.11 -7.46 5.29
N SER A 18 -4.99 -7.73 6.59
CA SER A 18 -4.36 -6.80 7.53
C SER A 18 -2.90 -6.50 7.16
N LEU A 19 -2.15 -7.50 6.70
CA LEU A 19 -0.75 -7.35 6.32
C LEU A 19 -0.59 -6.53 5.03
N VAL A 20 -1.47 -6.72 4.03
CA VAL A 20 -1.51 -5.86 2.84
C VAL A 20 -1.70 -4.41 3.27
N VAL A 21 -2.74 -4.13 4.08
CA VAL A 21 -3.05 -2.76 4.52
C VAL A 21 -1.90 -2.17 5.34
N LEU A 22 -1.29 -2.95 6.24
CA LEU A 22 -0.15 -2.50 7.03
C LEU A 22 1.03 -2.07 6.15
N LEU A 23 1.48 -2.94 5.24
CA LEU A 23 2.64 -2.70 4.39
C LEU A 23 2.39 -1.57 3.39
N TRP A 24 1.17 -1.53 2.83
CA TRP A 24 0.72 -0.50 1.91
C TRP A 24 0.72 0.87 2.61
N THR A 25 0.01 1.01 3.74
CA THR A 25 -0.03 2.26 4.51
C THR A 25 1.36 2.71 4.96
N ALA A 26 2.19 1.79 5.48
CA ALA A 26 3.56 2.10 5.88
C ALA A 26 4.42 2.62 4.69
N GLY A 27 4.21 2.07 3.50
CA GLY A 27 4.92 2.51 2.30
C GLY A 27 4.57 3.94 1.89
N PHE A 28 3.32 4.39 2.03
CA PHE A 28 3.01 5.79 1.78
C PHE A 28 3.39 6.72 2.91
N ASP A 29 3.25 6.29 4.16
CA ASP A 29 3.69 7.08 5.31
C ASP A 29 5.18 7.41 5.18
N MET A 30 5.98 6.45 4.69
CA MET A 30 7.38 6.65 4.33
C MET A 30 7.59 7.71 3.24
N LEU A 31 6.75 7.72 2.20
CA LEU A 31 6.81 8.75 1.14
C LEU A 31 6.42 10.12 1.68
N TYR A 32 5.41 10.19 2.55
CA TYR A 32 4.98 11.43 3.15
C TYR A 32 6.04 12.03 4.07
N ALA A 33 6.64 11.21 4.91
CA ALA A 33 7.74 11.64 5.78
C ALA A 33 8.93 12.21 4.97
N CYS A 34 9.10 11.86 3.69
CA CYS A 34 10.14 12.46 2.86
C CYS A 34 9.91 13.95 2.58
N GLN A 35 8.65 14.41 2.58
CA GLN A 35 8.31 15.83 2.39
C GLN A 35 8.67 16.67 3.61
N ASP A 36 8.57 16.07 4.80
CA ASP A 36 8.85 16.73 6.08
C ASP A 36 10.34 16.68 6.46
N TYR A 37 11.21 16.13 5.59
CA TYR A 37 12.62 15.89 5.88
C TYR A 37 13.37 17.10 6.45
N ASP A 38 13.31 18.26 5.78
CA ASP A 38 14.05 19.45 6.21
C ASP A 38 13.54 19.98 7.56
N PHE A 39 12.22 19.92 7.77
CA PHE A 39 11.60 20.30 9.03
C PHE A 39 12.02 19.35 10.15
N ASP A 40 11.89 18.03 9.93
CA ASP A 40 12.22 16.99 10.90
C ASP A 40 13.68 17.07 11.35
N VAL A 41 14.60 17.29 10.41
CA VAL A 41 16.02 17.47 10.72
C VAL A 41 16.25 18.74 11.54
N THR A 42 15.58 19.84 11.20
CA THR A 42 15.75 21.13 11.89
C THR A 42 15.25 21.08 13.34
N VAL A 43 14.13 20.41 13.60
CA VAL A 43 13.54 20.31 14.94
C VAL A 43 13.96 19.05 15.72
N GLY A 44 14.80 18.20 15.13
CA GLY A 44 15.31 16.98 15.78
C GLY A 44 14.26 15.87 15.92
N LEU A 45 13.29 15.79 15.01
CA LEU A 45 12.33 14.69 14.96
C LEU A 45 12.98 13.42 14.41
N HIS A 46 12.54 12.27 14.93
CA HIS A 46 13.17 10.97 14.67
C HIS A 46 12.50 10.19 13.53
N SER A 47 12.11 10.86 12.44
CA SER A 47 11.52 10.18 11.28
C SER A 47 12.55 9.32 10.54
N VAL A 48 12.07 8.34 9.76
CA VAL A 48 12.96 7.47 8.98
C VAL A 48 13.77 8.28 7.96
N PRO A 49 13.18 9.20 7.16
CA PRO A 49 13.94 10.05 6.25
C PRO A 49 14.98 10.92 6.96
N ALA A 50 14.67 11.49 8.13
CA ALA A 50 15.65 12.26 8.90
C ALA A 50 16.86 11.40 9.34
N ARG A 51 16.66 10.10 9.59
CA ARG A 51 17.75 9.17 9.98
C ARG A 51 18.55 8.62 8.81
N VAL A 52 17.89 8.26 7.69
CA VAL A 52 18.53 7.53 6.58
C VAL A 52 18.69 8.34 5.29
N GLY A 53 18.12 9.54 5.25
CA GLY A 53 18.03 10.40 4.07
C GLY A 53 16.88 10.01 3.13
N VAL A 54 16.39 11.00 2.38
CA VAL A 54 15.26 10.86 1.44
C VAL A 54 15.48 9.71 0.44
N ASN A 55 16.67 9.58 -0.15
CA ASN A 55 16.92 8.56 -1.16
C ASN A 55 16.70 7.13 -0.63
N ARG A 56 17.23 6.82 0.57
CA ARG A 56 17.06 5.50 1.19
C ARG A 56 15.62 5.30 1.65
N ALA A 57 14.96 6.34 2.16
CA ALA A 57 13.55 6.27 2.52
C ALA A 57 12.64 5.94 1.32
N LEU A 58 12.90 6.52 0.14
CA LEU A 58 12.17 6.16 -1.09
C LEU A 58 12.39 4.68 -1.48
N TRP A 59 13.59 4.13 -1.28
CA TRP A 59 13.84 2.69 -1.49
C TRP A 59 13.11 1.81 -0.47
N ILE A 60 13.04 2.24 0.79
CA ILE A 60 12.24 1.55 1.83
C ILE A 60 10.76 1.55 1.44
N ALA A 61 10.22 2.69 0.96
CA ALA A 61 8.84 2.77 0.49
C ALA A 61 8.56 1.82 -0.68
N ARG A 62 9.51 1.69 -1.63
CA ARG A 62 9.42 0.71 -2.73
C ARG A 62 9.38 -0.72 -2.23
N LEU A 63 10.24 -1.07 -1.28
CA LEU A 63 10.27 -2.41 -0.68
C LEU A 63 8.94 -2.71 0.04
N LEU A 64 8.43 -1.77 0.83
CA LEU A 64 7.15 -1.92 1.53
C LEU A 64 6.00 -2.15 0.55
N HIS A 65 5.90 -1.36 -0.53
CA HIS A 65 4.87 -1.56 -1.56
C HIS A 65 5.06 -2.85 -2.36
N ALA A 66 6.29 -3.26 -2.66
CA ALA A 66 6.55 -4.55 -3.30
C ALA A 66 6.09 -5.71 -2.41
N CYS A 67 6.41 -5.68 -1.12
CA CYS A 67 5.91 -6.65 -0.15
C CYS A 67 4.38 -6.62 -0.05
N ALA A 68 3.76 -5.43 0.03
CA ALA A 68 2.31 -5.29 0.05
C ALA A 68 1.66 -5.95 -1.19
N PHE A 69 2.24 -5.74 -2.37
CA PHE A 69 1.76 -6.35 -3.61
C PHE A 69 1.90 -7.88 -3.61
N LEU A 70 3.03 -8.42 -3.14
CA LEU A 70 3.21 -9.87 -3.00
C LEU A 70 2.19 -10.49 -2.04
N VAL A 71 1.91 -9.82 -0.91
CA VAL A 71 0.88 -10.27 0.03
C VAL A 71 -0.52 -10.16 -0.59
N LEU A 72 -0.79 -9.15 -1.42
CA LEU A 72 -2.05 -9.02 -2.16
C LEU A 72 -2.24 -10.15 -3.17
N VAL A 73 -1.18 -10.56 -3.87
CA VAL A 73 -1.19 -11.74 -4.75
C VAL A 73 -1.47 -13.00 -3.94
N ALA A 74 -0.82 -13.17 -2.78
CA ALA A 74 -1.08 -14.30 -1.89
C ALA A 74 -2.54 -14.31 -1.38
N LEU A 75 -3.09 -13.15 -1.03
CA LEU A 75 -4.49 -12.98 -0.65
C LEU A 75 -5.42 -13.42 -1.79
N TYR A 76 -5.17 -12.95 -3.01
CA TYR A 76 -5.93 -13.32 -4.21
C TYR A 76 -5.98 -14.85 -4.42
N ILE A 77 -4.82 -15.51 -4.32
CA ILE A 77 -4.72 -16.98 -4.46
C ILE A 77 -5.54 -17.71 -3.38
N ASN A 78 -5.55 -17.19 -2.15
CA ASN A 78 -6.31 -17.78 -1.04
C ASN A 78 -7.82 -17.60 -1.20
N VAL A 79 -8.28 -16.42 -1.67
CA VAL A 79 -9.71 -16.14 -1.78
C VAL A 79 -10.34 -16.68 -3.07
N GLN A 80 -9.57 -16.91 -4.13
CA GLN A 80 -10.05 -17.48 -5.41
C GLN A 80 -11.29 -16.78 -6.01
N LEU A 81 -11.33 -15.44 -5.96
CA LEU A 81 -12.48 -14.62 -6.39
C LEU A 81 -12.57 -14.41 -7.92
N GLY A 82 -11.87 -15.21 -8.73
CA GLY A 82 -11.95 -15.19 -10.18
C GLY A 82 -11.31 -13.96 -10.86
N ALA A 83 -11.69 -13.72 -12.11
CA ALA A 83 -11.03 -12.73 -12.98
C ALA A 83 -11.21 -11.28 -12.51
N LEU A 84 -12.34 -10.93 -11.88
CA LEU A 84 -12.59 -9.57 -11.40
C LEU A 84 -11.59 -9.17 -10.32
N ALA A 85 -11.33 -10.05 -9.35
CA ALA A 85 -10.31 -9.80 -8.32
C ALA A 85 -8.90 -9.76 -8.92
N LEU A 86 -8.59 -10.60 -9.93
CA LEU A 86 -7.30 -10.56 -10.63
C LEU A 86 -7.06 -9.21 -11.33
N LEU A 87 -8.09 -8.65 -11.96
CA LEU A 87 -8.02 -7.31 -12.55
C LEU A 87 -7.71 -6.25 -11.49
N GLY A 88 -8.31 -6.38 -10.30
CA GLY A 88 -7.99 -5.53 -9.15
C GLY A 88 -6.52 -5.61 -8.74
N VAL A 89 -5.98 -6.83 -8.62
CA VAL A 89 -4.55 -7.04 -8.32
C VAL A 89 -3.68 -6.38 -9.39
N ALA A 90 -3.93 -6.65 -10.68
CA ALA A 90 -3.14 -6.08 -11.77
C ALA A 90 -3.19 -4.55 -11.80
N ALA A 91 -4.36 -3.95 -11.63
CA ALA A 91 -4.55 -2.50 -11.59
C ALA A 91 -3.83 -1.86 -10.40
N THR A 92 -3.94 -2.46 -9.20
CA THR A 92 -3.20 -2.00 -8.02
C THR A 92 -1.69 -2.07 -8.25
N GLY A 93 -1.17 -3.16 -8.80
CA GLY A 93 0.26 -3.30 -9.12
C GLY A 93 0.76 -2.23 -10.09
N ALA A 94 0.02 -2.00 -11.19
CA ALA A 94 0.35 -0.97 -12.17
C ALA A 94 0.38 0.44 -11.55
N LEU A 95 -0.57 0.73 -10.65
CA LEU A 95 -0.67 2.03 -10.00
C LEU A 95 0.45 2.26 -8.98
N LEU A 96 0.86 1.22 -8.22
CA LEU A 96 2.02 1.30 -7.33
C LEU A 96 3.33 1.55 -8.10
N VAL A 97 3.49 0.93 -9.27
CA VAL A 97 4.64 1.18 -10.15
C VAL A 97 4.59 2.62 -10.68
N TYR A 98 3.42 3.06 -11.16
CA TYR A 98 3.23 4.42 -11.65
C TYR A 98 3.59 5.46 -10.60
N GLN A 99 3.09 5.32 -9.37
CA GLN A 99 3.42 6.20 -8.26
C GLN A 99 4.92 6.32 -8.02
N HIS A 100 5.62 5.19 -7.93
CA HIS A 100 7.08 5.18 -7.69
C HIS A 100 7.89 5.71 -8.88
N SER A 101 7.32 5.72 -10.09
CA SER A 101 7.95 6.33 -11.27
C SER A 101 7.88 7.86 -11.28
N LEU A 102 6.90 8.44 -10.56
CA LEU A 102 6.69 9.88 -10.47
C LEU A 102 7.55 10.56 -9.40
N VAL A 103 8.00 9.81 -8.39
CA VAL A 103 8.73 10.35 -7.23
C VAL A 103 10.23 10.14 -7.41
N ARG A 104 11.00 11.23 -7.29
CA ARG A 104 12.46 11.21 -7.39
C ARG A 104 13.07 11.87 -6.16
N ALA A 105 14.21 11.36 -5.70
CA ALA A 105 14.86 11.88 -4.49
C ALA A 105 15.26 13.37 -4.59
N ASN A 106 15.46 13.86 -5.82
CA ASN A 106 15.83 15.24 -6.11
C ASN A 106 14.63 16.12 -6.52
N ASP A 107 13.43 15.56 -6.64
CA ASP A 107 12.21 16.28 -6.99
C ASP A 107 10.98 15.60 -6.36
N LEU A 108 10.59 16.10 -5.19
CA LEU A 108 9.40 15.67 -4.46
C LEU A 108 8.16 16.53 -4.79
N SER A 109 8.24 17.46 -5.75
CA SER A 109 7.13 18.39 -6.07
C SER A 109 5.85 17.67 -6.49
N ARG A 110 5.98 16.48 -7.08
CA ARG A 110 4.87 15.65 -7.55
C ARG A 110 4.37 14.64 -6.52
N LEU A 111 4.95 14.58 -5.32
CA LEU A 111 4.66 13.54 -4.34
C LEU A 111 3.21 13.59 -3.86
N ASN A 112 2.66 14.78 -3.60
CA ASN A 112 1.25 14.94 -3.21
C ASN A 112 0.27 14.45 -4.28
N ALA A 113 0.50 14.80 -5.55
CA ALA A 113 -0.32 14.32 -6.66
C ALA A 113 -0.19 12.80 -6.85
N ALA A 114 1.03 12.27 -6.79
CA ALA A 114 1.27 10.83 -6.87
C ALA A 114 0.62 10.07 -5.70
N PHE A 115 0.64 10.63 -4.49
CA PHE A 115 0.05 10.04 -3.29
C PHE A 115 -1.48 10.03 -3.34
N PHE A 116 -2.11 11.20 -3.48
CA PHE A 116 -3.55 11.35 -3.21
C PHE A 116 -4.38 10.57 -4.24
N THR A 117 -3.94 10.67 -5.48
CA THR A 117 -4.52 9.95 -6.61
C THR A 117 -4.34 8.45 -6.40
N THR A 118 -3.12 7.97 -6.09
CA THR A 118 -2.87 6.54 -6.00
C THR A 118 -3.62 5.88 -4.84
N ASN A 119 -3.61 6.47 -3.65
CA ASN A 119 -4.27 5.87 -2.47
C ASN A 119 -5.78 5.77 -2.63
N ALA A 120 -6.40 6.85 -3.12
CA ALA A 120 -7.83 6.87 -3.38
C ALA A 120 -8.19 5.80 -4.42
N PHE A 121 -7.44 5.71 -5.52
CA PHE A 121 -7.71 4.71 -6.56
C PHE A 121 -7.46 3.28 -6.09
N VAL A 122 -6.38 2.96 -5.38
CA VAL A 122 -6.17 1.60 -4.84
C VAL A 122 -7.34 1.18 -3.95
N SER A 123 -7.81 2.07 -3.06
CA SER A 123 -8.92 1.79 -2.16
C SER A 123 -10.20 1.46 -2.93
N VAL A 124 -10.54 2.29 -3.92
CA VAL A 124 -11.73 2.10 -4.77
C VAL A 124 -11.60 0.84 -5.64
N ILE A 125 -10.43 0.60 -6.25
CA ILE A 125 -10.15 -0.59 -7.06
C ILE A 125 -10.37 -1.84 -6.22
N LEU A 126 -9.77 -1.94 -5.03
CA LEU A 126 -9.91 -3.12 -4.17
C LEU A 126 -11.36 -3.29 -3.67
N LEU A 127 -12.05 -2.21 -3.31
CA LEU A 127 -13.46 -2.26 -2.91
C LEU A 127 -14.34 -2.81 -4.03
N VAL A 128 -14.22 -2.26 -5.25
CA VAL A 128 -15.05 -2.67 -6.40
C VAL A 128 -14.71 -4.08 -6.83
N THR A 129 -13.43 -4.46 -6.85
CA THR A 129 -13.00 -5.75 -7.38
C THR A 129 -13.12 -6.88 -6.36
N PHE A 130 -12.50 -6.77 -5.18
CA PHE A 130 -12.59 -7.81 -4.15
C PHE A 130 -13.96 -7.79 -3.45
N GLY A 131 -14.46 -6.61 -3.09
CA GLY A 131 -15.78 -6.47 -2.48
C GLY A 131 -16.88 -6.90 -3.45
N GLY A 132 -16.85 -6.39 -4.69
CA GLY A 132 -17.80 -6.80 -5.73
C GLY A 132 -17.74 -8.30 -6.03
N ALA A 133 -16.54 -8.86 -6.25
CA ALA A 133 -16.40 -10.31 -6.52
C ALA A 133 -16.87 -11.18 -5.34
N SER A 134 -16.73 -10.70 -4.10
CA SER A 134 -17.24 -11.41 -2.92
C SER A 134 -18.76 -11.42 -2.87
N LEU A 135 -19.43 -10.35 -3.32
CA LEU A 135 -20.90 -10.29 -3.39
C LEU A 135 -21.48 -11.21 -4.48
N TYR A 136 -20.82 -11.34 -5.63
CA TYR A 136 -21.27 -12.22 -6.72
C TYR A 136 -21.06 -13.72 -6.44
N ARG A 137 -20.35 -14.06 -5.35
CA ARG A 137 -20.05 -15.45 -4.95
C ARG A 137 -20.93 -15.93 -3.79
N LEU A 138 -21.72 -15.03 -3.19
CA LEU A 138 -22.79 -15.35 -2.24
C LEU A 138 -24.07 -15.69 -3.01
#